data_AF-A0AAE5WSS7-F1
#
_entry.id   AF-A0AAE5WSS7-F1
#
_cell.length_a   1.000
_cell.length_b   1.000
_cell.length_c   1.000
_cell.angle_alpha   90.00
_cell.angle_beta   90.00
_cell.angle_gamma   90.00
#
_symmetry.space_group_name_H-M   'P 1'
#
loop_
_entity.id
_entity.type
_entity.pdbx_description
1 polymer ?
#
loop_
_entity_poly.entity_id
_entity_poly.type
_entity_poly.pdbx_seq_one_letter_code
_entity_poly.pdbx_strand_id
1 'polypeptide(L)'
;MSAQQTLHKPNSVAELKGMITAAGLRLPEQQERVARKMLAQPDIVAFGTISSVAGECVVSPSTVVRVANALGFDTFRELKCFFQQHLRSISGAARPAISKTPPSAATH
;
A
#
# COMPACT_ATOMS: atom_id res chain seq x y z
N MET A 1 10.21 -26.10 -7.70
CA MET A 1 10.12 -24.80 -6.99
C MET A 1 8.65 -24.48 -6.80
N SER A 2 8.04 -24.89 -5.68
CA SER A 2 6.63 -24.62 -5.38
C SER A 2 6.51 -23.28 -4.66
N ALA A 3 6.04 -22.24 -5.35
CA ALA A 3 5.67 -20.98 -4.72
C ALA A 3 4.38 -21.20 -3.92
N GLN A 4 4.54 -21.43 -2.62
CA GLN A 4 3.44 -21.50 -1.68
C GLN A 4 2.80 -20.11 -1.66
N GLN A 5 1.66 -19.99 -2.35
CA GLN A 5 0.86 -18.78 -2.38
C GLN A 5 0.14 -18.62 -1.04
N THR A 6 0.89 -18.24 -0.01
CA THR A 6 0.29 -17.79 1.24
C THR A 6 -0.29 -16.42 0.99
N LEU A 7 -1.60 -16.27 1.24
CA LEU A 7 -2.31 -15.00 1.24
C LEU A 7 -1.75 -14.15 2.40
N HIS A 8 -0.54 -13.59 2.23
CA HIS A 8 0.14 -12.80 3.24
C HIS A 8 -0.11 -11.33 3.01
N LYS A 9 -0.18 -10.57 4.10
CA LYS A 9 -0.23 -9.12 4.06
C LYS A 9 1.05 -8.61 3.38
N PRO A 10 0.95 -7.84 2.28
CA PRO A 10 2.11 -7.31 1.60
C PRO A 10 2.87 -6.34 2.52
N ASN A 11 4.18 -6.41 2.51
CA ASN A 11 5.05 -5.56 3.34
C ASN A 11 5.47 -4.27 2.60
N SER A 12 5.20 -4.16 1.29
CA SER A 12 5.49 -2.98 0.47
C SER A 12 4.58 -2.89 -0.76
N VAL A 13 4.33 -1.68 -1.25
CA VAL A 13 3.49 -1.45 -2.44
C VAL A 13 4.07 -2.10 -3.70
N ALA A 14 5.40 -2.19 -3.81
CA ALA A 14 6.07 -2.93 -4.88
C ALA A 14 5.76 -4.43 -4.84
N GLU A 15 5.73 -5.02 -3.65
CA GLU A 15 5.35 -6.42 -3.44
C GLU A 15 3.88 -6.63 -3.79
N LEU A 16 2.99 -5.75 -3.31
CA LEU A 16 1.56 -5.79 -3.64
C LEU A 16 1.33 -5.73 -5.16
N LYS A 17 2.02 -4.83 -5.86
CA LYS A 17 1.96 -4.73 -7.32
C LYS A 17 2.49 -6.01 -7.98
N GLY A 18 3.58 -6.58 -7.45
CA GLY A 18 4.12 -7.86 -7.89
C GLY A 18 3.10 -8.99 -7.74
N MET A 19 2.38 -9.05 -6.62
CA MET A 19 1.36 -10.07 -6.37
C MET A 19 0.14 -9.92 -7.29
N ILE A 20 -0.26 -8.69 -7.64
CA ILE A 20 -1.38 -8.41 -8.55
C ILE A 20 -0.99 -8.70 -10.01
N THR A 21 0.29 -8.48 -10.37
CA THR A 21 0.78 -8.65 -11.75
C THR A 21 1.25 -10.07 -12.04
N ALA A 22 1.93 -10.71 -11.09
CA ALA A 22 2.13 -12.14 -11.11
C ALA A 22 0.74 -12.76 -10.98
N ALA A 23 0.40 -13.74 -11.81
CA ALA A 23 -0.92 -14.40 -11.86
C ALA A 23 -1.36 -15.11 -10.55
N GLY A 24 -0.70 -14.80 -9.44
CA GLY A 24 -0.83 -15.39 -8.14
C GLY A 24 -1.97 -14.83 -7.28
N LEU A 25 -2.46 -13.61 -7.53
CA LEU A 25 -3.71 -13.15 -6.93
C LEU A 25 -4.85 -13.41 -7.91
N ARG A 26 -5.63 -14.47 -7.68
CA ARG A 26 -6.89 -14.73 -8.41
C ARG A 26 -7.98 -13.76 -7.96
N LEU A 27 -7.81 -12.49 -8.30
CA LEU A 27 -8.84 -11.47 -8.12
C LEU A 27 -9.78 -11.49 -9.34
N PRO A 28 -11.10 -11.37 -9.16
CA PRO A 28 -11.99 -11.11 -10.28
C PRO A 28 -11.64 -9.76 -10.92
N GLU A 29 -11.88 -9.62 -12.22
CA GLU A 29 -11.49 -8.46 -13.05
C GLU A 29 -11.78 -7.11 -12.39
N GLN A 30 -12.95 -6.97 -11.76
CA GLN A 30 -13.32 -5.76 -11.03
C GLN A 30 -12.44 -5.49 -9.81
N GLN A 31 -12.10 -6.50 -9.00
CA GLN A 31 -11.25 -6.33 -7.81
C GLN A 31 -9.81 -6.03 -8.21
N GLU A 32 -9.30 -6.68 -9.25
CA GLU A 32 -7.97 -6.38 -9.80
C GLU A 32 -7.90 -4.93 -10.29
N ARG A 33 -8.93 -4.48 -11.03
CA ARG A 33 -9.02 -3.10 -11.50
C ARG A 33 -9.03 -2.08 -10.36
N VAL A 34 -9.78 -2.37 -9.29
CA VAL A 34 -9.80 -1.55 -8.07
C VAL A 34 -8.40 -1.50 -7.44
N ALA A 35 -7.76 -2.65 -7.25
CA ALA A 35 -6.43 -2.73 -6.65
C ALA A 35 -5.37 -1.98 -7.49
N ARG A 36 -5.40 -2.14 -8.82
CA ARG A 36 -4.55 -1.38 -9.74
C ARG A 36 -4.78 0.13 -9.62
N LYS A 37 -6.04 0.57 -9.48
CA LYS A 37 -6.36 1.99 -9.31
C LYS A 37 -5.87 2.54 -7.98
N MET A 38 -5.99 1.79 -6.89
CA MET A 38 -5.43 2.15 -5.58
C MET A 38 -3.90 2.26 -5.63
N LEU A 39 -3.22 1.39 -6.39
CA LEU A 39 -1.78 1.47 -6.62
C LEU A 39 -1.38 2.69 -7.47
N ALA A 40 -2.19 3.06 -8.46
CA ALA A 40 -1.95 4.21 -9.32
C ALA A 40 -2.20 5.54 -8.58
N GLN A 41 -3.17 5.57 -7.67
CA GLN A 41 -3.54 6.75 -6.89
C GLN A 41 -3.60 6.40 -5.39
N PRO A 42 -2.46 6.20 -4.71
CA PRO A 42 -2.43 5.84 -3.29
C PRO A 42 -3.01 6.92 -2.37
N ASP A 43 -3.02 8.18 -2.81
CA ASP A 43 -3.53 9.35 -2.09
C ASP A 43 -5.03 9.22 -1.75
N ILE A 44 -5.83 8.71 -2.68
CA ILE A 44 -7.28 8.58 -2.50
C ILE A 44 -7.60 7.59 -1.36
N VAL A 45 -6.77 6.56 -1.17
CA VAL A 45 -6.95 5.56 -0.11
C VAL A 45 -6.33 6.05 1.20
N ALA A 46 -5.14 6.67 1.12
CA ALA A 46 -4.40 7.16 2.27
C ALA A 46 -5.10 8.32 2.99
N PHE A 47 -5.81 9.19 2.26
CA PHE A 47 -6.50 10.34 2.84
C PHE A 47 -8.02 10.20 2.80
N GLY A 48 -8.56 9.47 1.82
CA GLY A 48 -10.00 9.27 1.69
C GLY A 48 -10.61 8.32 2.74
N THR A 49 -11.93 8.20 2.64
CA THR A 49 -12.77 7.26 3.39
C THR A 49 -13.18 6.09 2.51
N ILE A 50 -13.71 5.01 3.12
CA ILE A 50 -14.25 3.86 2.38
C ILE A 50 -15.24 4.33 1.30
N SER A 51 -16.15 5.25 1.64
CA SER A 51 -17.16 5.77 0.70
C SER A 51 -16.56 6.58 -0.44
N SER A 52 -15.55 7.41 -0.17
CA SER A 52 -14.87 8.20 -1.21
C SER A 52 -14.10 7.30 -2.18
N VAL A 53 -13.33 6.34 -1.64
CA VAL A 53 -12.60 5.35 -2.44
C VAL A 53 -13.56 4.48 -3.27
N ALA A 54 -14.69 4.08 -2.68
CA ALA A 54 -15.72 3.32 -3.36
C ALA A 54 -16.30 4.10 -4.55
N GLY A 55 -16.59 5.40 -4.37
CA GLY A 55 -17.04 6.29 -5.44
C GLY A 55 -16.01 6.42 -6.57
N GLU A 56 -14.75 6.67 -6.23
CA GLU A 56 -13.65 6.81 -7.20
C GLU A 56 -13.40 5.53 -8.01
N CYS A 57 -13.65 4.39 -7.39
CA CYS A 57 -13.51 3.07 -8.00
C CYS A 57 -14.81 2.56 -8.66
N VAL A 58 -15.92 3.32 -8.56
CA VAL A 58 -17.25 2.94 -9.05
C VAL A 58 -17.68 1.56 -8.51
N VAL A 59 -17.49 1.36 -7.20
CA VAL A 59 -17.86 0.13 -6.48
C VAL A 59 -18.62 0.44 -5.20
N SER A 60 -19.20 -0.59 -4.57
CA SER A 60 -19.80 -0.46 -3.25
C SER A 60 -18.73 -0.44 -2.14
N PRO A 61 -18.97 0.23 -1.00
CA PRO A 61 -18.04 0.23 0.13
C PRO A 61 -17.75 -1.19 0.66
N SER A 62 -18.73 -2.10 0.61
CA SER A 62 -18.51 -3.52 0.93
C SER A 62 -17.51 -4.19 -0.01
N THR A 63 -17.47 -3.77 -1.30
CA THR A 63 -16.47 -4.28 -2.25
C THR A 63 -15.07 -3.81 -1.89
N VAL A 64 -14.91 -2.57 -1.42
CA VAL A 64 -13.61 -2.05 -0.95
C VAL A 64 -13.07 -2.90 0.21
N VAL A 65 -13.93 -3.26 1.17
CA VAL A 65 -13.55 -4.15 2.28
C VAL A 65 -13.19 -5.54 1.78
N ARG A 66 -13.96 -6.11 0.83
CA ARG A 66 -13.64 -7.42 0.23
C ARG A 66 -12.31 -7.41 -0.52
N VAL A 67 -12.00 -6.33 -1.23
CA VAL A 67 -10.69 -6.15 -1.88
C VAL A 67 -9.59 -6.10 -0.84
N ALA A 68 -9.75 -5.35 0.26
CA ALA A 68 -8.75 -5.31 1.33
C ALA A 68 -8.46 -6.72 1.87
N ASN A 69 -9.50 -7.51 2.15
CA ASN A 69 -9.37 -8.90 2.59
C ASN A 69 -8.69 -9.80 1.53
N ALA A 70 -9.03 -9.62 0.25
CA ALA A 70 -8.41 -10.36 -0.84
C ALA A 70 -6.91 -10.02 -1.03
N LEU A 71 -6.48 -8.84 -0.59
CA LEU A 71 -5.08 -8.41 -0.56
C LEU A 71 -4.36 -8.82 0.74
N GLY A 72 -5.03 -9.51 1.67
CA GLY A 72 -4.46 -9.96 2.95
C GLY A 72 -4.58 -8.97 4.11
N PHE A 73 -5.47 -7.97 4.01
CA PHE A 73 -5.78 -7.03 5.09
C PHE A 73 -7.15 -7.30 5.71
N ASP A 74 -7.24 -7.38 7.04
CA ASP A 74 -8.51 -7.64 7.72
C ASP A 74 -9.50 -6.46 7.60
N THR A 75 -8.98 -5.23 7.53
CA THR A 75 -9.81 -4.02 7.53
C THR A 75 -9.29 -2.95 6.57
N PHE A 76 -10.20 -2.05 6.16
CA PHE A 76 -9.81 -0.87 5.38
C PHE A 76 -8.83 0.04 6.13
N ARG A 77 -8.89 0.07 7.47
CA ARG A 77 -7.97 0.90 8.27
C ARG A 77 -6.52 0.43 8.11
N GLU A 78 -6.30 -0.88 8.06
CA GLU A 78 -4.98 -1.44 7.80
C GLU A 78 -4.48 -1.11 6.39
N LEU A 79 -5.36 -1.28 5.38
CA LEU A 79 -5.06 -0.89 4.00
C LEU A 79 -4.69 0.60 3.90
N LYS A 80 -5.46 1.46 4.57
CA LYS A 80 -5.21 2.90 4.63
C LYS A 80 -3.86 3.21 5.28
N CYS A 81 -3.56 2.60 6.42
CA CYS A 81 -2.29 2.78 7.13
C CYS A 81 -1.10 2.35 6.25
N PHE A 82 -1.23 1.24 5.52
CA PHE A 82 -0.22 0.77 4.59
C PHE A 82 0.06 1.78 3.47
N PHE A 83 -0.97 2.33 2.83
CA PHE A 83 -0.79 3.37 1.82
C PHE A 83 -0.24 4.68 2.39
N GLN A 84 -0.66 5.08 3.60
CA GLN A 84 -0.09 6.25 4.29
C GLN A 84 1.40 6.07 4.58
N GLN A 85 1.82 4.88 5.02
CA GLN A 85 3.22 4.56 5.27
C GLN A 85 4.02 4.57 3.97
N HIS A 86 3.46 4.04 2.88
CA HIS A 86 4.08 4.11 1.56
C HIS A 86 4.29 5.54 1.10
N LEU A 87 3.25 6.39 1.15
CA LEU A 87 3.37 7.80 0.81
C LEU A 87 4.41 8.51 1.68
N ARG A 88 4.46 8.22 2.98
CA ARG A 88 5.50 8.75 3.87
C ARG A 88 6.90 8.28 3.47
N SER A 89 7.05 7.04 3.04
CA SER A 89 8.34 6.50 2.58
C SER A 89 8.79 7.14 1.27
N ILE A 90 7.88 7.38 0.33
CA ILE A 90 8.19 8.07 -0.94
C ILE A 90 8.53 9.55 -0.68
N SER A 91 7.76 10.24 0.17
CA SER A 91 7.98 11.65 0.49
C SER A 91 9.18 11.87 1.43
N GLY A 92 9.45 10.92 2.32
CA GLY A 92 10.57 10.95 3.27
C GLY A 92 11.93 10.63 2.64
N ALA A 93 11.95 9.99 1.45
CA ALA A 93 13.16 9.82 0.67
C ALA A 93 13.75 11.15 0.16
N ALA A 94 12.96 12.24 0.18
CA ALA A 94 13.38 13.57 -0.26
C ALA A 94 14.03 14.43 0.86
N ARG A 95 14.60 13.84 1.92
CA ARG A 95 15.52 14.55 2.83
C ARG A 95 16.62 13.62 3.35
N PRO A 96 17.87 13.68 2.83
CA PRO A 96 19.00 13.09 3.53
C PRO A 96 19.20 13.82 4.86
N ALA A 97 19.61 13.05 5.87
CA ALA A 97 19.83 13.49 7.24
C ALA A 97 20.68 14.77 7.32
N ILE A 98 20.10 15.85 7.85
CA ILE A 98 20.90 16.86 8.52
C ILE A 98 21.20 16.40 9.95
N SER A 99 22.49 16.17 10.19
CA SER A 99 23.21 16.38 11.45
C SER A 99 22.72 15.66 12.71
N LYS A 100 23.53 14.69 13.15
CA LYS A 100 24.10 14.69 14.50
C LYS A 100 25.36 13.79 14.54
N THR A 101 26.44 14.26 13.90
CA THR A 101 27.79 13.87 14.30
C THR A 101 28.30 14.98 15.21
N PRO A 102 28.53 14.74 16.51
CA PRO A 102 29.30 15.69 17.31
C PRO A 102 30.75 15.71 16.78
N PRO A 103 31.36 16.90 16.60
CA PRO A 103 32.75 17.00 16.17
C PRO A 103 33.67 16.54 17.31
N SER A 104 34.22 15.33 17.17
CA SER A 104 35.42 14.93 17.91
C SER A 104 36.64 15.33 17.09
N ALA A 105 37.19 16.52 17.38
CA ALA A 105 38.62 16.82 17.28
C ALA A 105 38.94 18.28 17.67
N ALA A 106 40.01 18.39 18.46
CA ALA A 106 40.88 19.56 18.64
C ALA A 106 40.43 20.67 19.60
N THR A 107 40.95 20.62 20.83
CA THR A 107 41.78 21.71 21.39
C THR A 107 42.69 21.13 22.48
N HIS A 108 43.99 21.21 22.19
CA HIS A 108 45.19 21.19 23.06
C HIS A 108 45.32 20.17 24.20
#